data_AF-G6EI53-F1
#
_entry.id   AF-G6EI53-F1
#
_cell.length_a   1.000
_cell.length_b   1.000
_cell.length_c   1.000
_cell.angle_alpha   90.00
_cell.angle_beta   90.00
_cell.angle_gamma   90.00
#
_symmetry.space_group_name_H-M   'P 1'
#
loop_
_entity.id
_entity.type
_entity.pdbx_description
1 polymer ?
#
loop_
_entity_poly.entity_id
_entity_poly.type
_entity_poly.pdbx_seq_one_letter_code
_entity_poly.pdbx_strand_id
1 'polypeptide(L)'
;MMLGLYSMARPTAILQLEWDRVDFHRKQIDFTPPGHIRTTKRRTVVSISDDLLPLLEAAYSQRTSAYVIERAGEPIKCIKKAFQAASERSGVHATPYTLRHTGAVWAAEAGVSMAELAQFMGHDDDRTTQKHYARFSPEHLRGVANAIRRRP
;
A
#
# COMPACT_ATOMS: atom_id res chain seq x y z
N MET A 1 8.38 -0.44 -7.45
CA MET A 1 6.94 -0.41 -7.83
C MET A 1 6.14 -1.43 -7.03
N MET A 2 6.46 -2.72 -7.10
CA MET A 2 5.73 -3.81 -6.42
C MET A 2 5.48 -3.56 -4.93
N LEU A 3 6.50 -3.17 -4.17
CA LEU A 3 6.35 -2.88 -2.74
C LEU A 3 5.23 -1.88 -2.45
N GLY A 4 5.09 -0.80 -3.23
CA GLY A 4 4.04 0.20 -3.01
C GLY A 4 2.64 -0.23 -3.46
N LEU A 5 2.56 -1.17 -4.40
CA LEU A 5 1.30 -1.74 -4.88
C LEU A 5 0.73 -2.72 -3.83
N TYR A 6 1.53 -3.69 -3.41
CA TYR A 6 1.08 -4.76 -2.51
C TYR A 6 0.98 -4.31 -1.06
N SER A 7 1.91 -3.50 -0.55
CA SER A 7 1.84 -3.03 0.85
C SER A 7 0.85 -1.89 1.03
N MET A 8 0.48 -1.23 -0.08
CA MET A 8 -0.29 0.01 -0.11
C MET A 8 0.28 1.09 0.80
N ALA A 9 1.53 1.01 1.28
CA ALA A 9 2.06 1.93 2.26
C ALA A 9 2.27 3.33 1.68
N ARG A 10 2.34 4.34 2.56
CA ARG A 10 2.62 5.72 2.12
C ARG A 10 4.03 5.77 1.51
N PRO A 11 4.25 6.50 0.40
CA PRO A 11 5.57 6.55 -0.25
C PRO A 11 6.71 6.90 0.70
N THR A 12 6.50 7.85 1.62
CA THR A 12 7.51 8.21 2.61
C THR A 12 7.84 7.09 3.59
N ALA A 13 6.87 6.24 3.94
CA ALA A 13 7.11 5.09 4.79
C ALA A 13 7.95 4.02 4.08
N ILE A 14 7.67 3.80 2.79
CA ILE A 14 8.44 2.87 1.94
C ILE A 14 9.89 3.34 1.79
N LEU A 15 10.09 4.63 1.52
CA LEU A 15 11.43 5.21 1.34
C LEU A 15 12.26 5.25 2.62
N GLN A 16 11.62 5.20 3.78
CA GLN A 16 12.27 5.14 5.08
C GLN A 16 12.38 3.71 5.61
N LEU A 17 12.01 2.68 4.84
CA LEU A 17 12.01 1.31 5.31
C LEU A 17 13.43 0.74 5.35
N GLU A 18 13.75 0.10 6.47
CA GLU A 18 15.00 -0.64 6.70
C GLU A 18 14.69 -2.12 6.84
N TRP A 19 15.68 -2.95 6.53
CA TRP A 19 15.53 -4.41 6.51
C TRP A 19 15.28 -5.02 7.89
N ASP A 20 15.66 -4.33 8.97
CA ASP A 20 15.38 -4.75 10.35
C ASP A 20 13.89 -4.82 10.70
N ARG A 21 13.05 -4.11 9.93
CA ARG A 21 11.60 -4.08 10.04
C ARG A 21 10.88 -4.97 9.04
N VAL A 22 11.61 -5.83 8.34
CA VAL A 22 11.05 -6.86 7.45
C VAL A 22 11.24 -8.22 8.12
N ASP A 23 10.15 -8.76 8.70
CA ASP A 23 10.13 -10.07 9.34
C ASP A 23 9.68 -11.12 8.31
N PHE A 24 10.64 -11.79 7.67
CA PHE A 24 10.39 -12.85 6.69
C PHE A 24 9.74 -14.09 7.31
N HIS A 25 10.01 -14.38 8.59
CA HIS A 25 9.40 -15.53 9.27
C HIS A 25 7.91 -15.31 9.53
N ARG A 26 7.54 -14.12 10.02
CA ARG A 26 6.14 -13.74 10.22
C ARG A 26 5.46 -13.22 8.95
N LYS A 27 6.21 -13.08 7.85
CA LYS A 27 5.76 -12.43 6.59
C LYS A 27 5.15 -11.05 6.86
N GLN A 28 5.86 -10.19 7.57
CA GLN A 28 5.35 -8.87 7.97
C GLN A 28 6.36 -7.75 7.69
N ILE A 29 5.84 -6.55 7.40
CA ILE A 29 6.63 -5.32 7.29
C ILE A 29 6.10 -4.30 8.29
N ASP A 30 6.96 -3.81 9.17
CA ASP A 30 6.63 -2.70 10.06
C ASP A 30 7.04 -1.35 9.45
N PHE A 31 6.05 -0.57 9.01
CA PHE A 31 6.30 0.76 8.48
C PHE A 31 6.50 1.83 9.55
N THR A 32 6.40 1.48 10.84
CA THR A 32 6.58 2.40 11.96
C THR A 32 8.06 2.76 12.11
N PRO A 33 8.44 4.04 12.03
CA PRO A 33 9.82 4.44 12.25
C PRO A 33 10.20 4.32 13.74
N PRO A 34 11.45 3.92 14.06
CA PRO A 34 11.93 3.84 15.44
C PRO A 34 11.77 5.17 16.18
N GLY A 35 11.33 5.11 17.44
CA GLY A 35 11.20 6.30 18.30
C GLY A 35 10.06 7.27 17.94
N HIS A 36 9.16 6.91 17.01
CA HIS A 36 8.12 7.83 16.57
C HIS A 36 6.96 7.92 17.58
N ILE A 37 6.65 9.15 18.00
CA ILE A 37 5.49 9.47 18.83
C ILE A 37 4.21 9.14 18.03
N ARG A 38 3.28 8.39 18.62
CA ARG A 38 2.02 8.00 17.97
C ARG A 38 1.20 9.27 17.66
N THR A 39 1.07 9.61 16.38
CA THR A 39 0.14 10.64 15.88
C THR A 39 -1.10 9.98 15.25
N THR A 40 -2.09 10.78 14.87
CA THR A 40 -3.29 10.35 14.11
C THR A 40 -2.97 9.81 12.71
N LYS A 41 -1.76 10.03 12.17
CA LYS A 41 -1.33 9.44 10.89
C LYS A 41 -0.48 8.20 11.15
N ARG A 42 -1.12 7.15 11.67
CA ARG A 42 -0.43 5.90 12.02
C ARG A 42 0.13 5.21 10.79
N ARG A 43 1.33 4.67 10.94
CA ARG A 43 1.89 3.65 10.04
C ARG A 43 1.59 2.30 10.69
N THR A 44 1.42 1.27 9.87
CA THR A 44 0.96 -0.03 10.34
C THR A 44 1.98 -1.10 9.98
N VAL A 45 1.91 -2.20 10.73
CA VAL A 45 2.43 -3.48 10.31
C VAL A 45 1.49 -4.02 9.23
N VAL A 46 2.04 -4.46 8.10
CA VAL A 46 1.28 -5.12 7.04
C VAL A 46 1.81 -6.52 6.80
N SER A 47 0.93 -7.44 6.44
CA SER A 47 1.32 -8.76 5.94
C SER A 47 1.92 -8.64 4.54
N ILE A 48 2.96 -9.43 4.28
CA ILE A 48 3.60 -9.58 2.97
C ILE A 48 2.74 -10.55 2.15
N SER A 49 2.28 -10.13 0.97
CA SER A 49 1.59 -11.04 0.05
C SER A 49 2.54 -12.09 -0.49
N ASP A 50 2.02 -13.26 -0.85
CA ASP A 50 2.83 -14.34 -1.44
C ASP A 50 3.52 -13.91 -2.75
N ASP A 51 2.95 -12.96 -3.49
CA ASP A 51 3.58 -12.35 -4.67
C ASP A 51 4.75 -11.41 -4.32
N LEU A 52 4.66 -10.69 -3.19
CA LEU A 52 5.68 -9.73 -2.78
C LEU A 52 6.86 -10.41 -2.09
N LEU A 53 6.60 -11.51 -1.39
CA LEU A 53 7.60 -12.24 -0.60
C LEU A 53 8.86 -12.63 -1.39
N PRO A 54 8.78 -13.34 -2.54
CA PRO A 54 9.98 -13.76 -3.27
C PRO A 54 10.75 -12.55 -3.82
N LEU A 55 10.08 -11.45 -4.13
CA LEU A 55 10.72 -10.22 -4.57
C LEU A 55 11.53 -9.56 -3.45
N LEU A 56 11.00 -9.58 -2.22
CA LEU A 56 11.70 -9.06 -1.04
C LEU A 56 12.85 -9.97 -0.63
N GLU A 57 12.70 -11.28 -0.69
CA GLU A 57 13.77 -12.24 -0.40
C GLU A 57 14.93 -12.11 -1.38
N ALA A 58 14.63 -12.02 -2.68
CA ALA A 58 15.63 -11.78 -3.71
C ALA A 58 16.38 -10.45 -3.50
N ALA A 59 15.65 -9.37 -3.18
CA ALA A 59 16.25 -8.07 -2.88
C ALA A 59 17.09 -8.10 -1.60
N TYR A 60 16.65 -8.81 -0.56
CA TYR A 60 17.38 -8.95 0.70
C TYR A 60 18.69 -9.70 0.50
N SER A 61 18.72 -10.76 -0.33
CA SER A 61 19.93 -11.53 -0.62
C SER A 61 21.01 -10.71 -1.33
N GLN A 62 20.61 -9.68 -2.08
CA GLN A 62 21.48 -8.80 -2.87
C GLN A 62 21.73 -7.44 -2.20
N ARG A 63 21.24 -7.23 -0.98
CA ARG A 63 21.30 -5.93 -0.32
C ARG A 63 22.75 -5.51 -0.04
N THR A 64 23.00 -4.23 -0.21
CA THR A 64 24.30 -3.58 0.06
C THR A 64 24.21 -2.56 1.20
N SER A 65 23.00 -2.32 1.73
CA SER A 65 22.74 -1.34 2.79
C SER A 65 21.65 -1.81 3.75
N ALA A 66 21.43 -1.04 4.82
CA ALA A 66 20.34 -1.25 5.76
C ALA A 66 18.95 -0.90 5.17
N TYR A 67 18.91 -0.08 4.12
CA TYR A 67 17.67 0.43 3.53
C TYR A 67 17.11 -0.52 2.47
N VAL A 68 15.78 -0.69 2.46
CA VAL A 68 15.08 -1.49 1.45
C VAL A 68 15.11 -0.79 0.08
N ILE A 69 15.04 0.53 0.07
CA ILE A 69 15.09 1.36 -1.14
C ILE A 69 16.28 2.31 -1.03
N GLU A 70 17.31 2.05 -1.81
CA GLU A 70 18.59 2.76 -1.72
C GLU A 70 19.16 3.15 -3.08
N ARG A 71 20.11 4.10 -3.08
CA ARG A 71 21.01 4.37 -4.20
C ARG A 71 22.42 4.61 -3.67
N ALA A 72 23.34 3.69 -3.99
CA ALA A 72 24.73 3.74 -3.59
C ALA A 72 24.94 3.73 -2.06
N GLY A 73 24.18 2.88 -1.36
CA GLY A 73 24.23 2.71 0.09
C GLY A 73 23.29 3.65 0.86
N GLU A 74 22.78 4.69 0.20
CA GLU A 74 22.05 5.78 0.84
C GLU A 74 20.53 5.71 0.56
N PRO A 75 19.68 6.11 1.53
CA PRO A 75 18.24 6.05 1.36
C PRO A 75 17.77 7.09 0.34
N ILE A 76 16.83 6.68 -0.53
CA ILE A 76 16.25 7.61 -1.50
C ILE A 76 15.20 8.49 -0.80
N LYS A 77 15.47 9.79 -0.68
CA LYS A 77 14.54 10.73 -0.03
C LYS A 77 13.32 11.10 -0.88
N CYS A 78 13.43 11.03 -2.20
CA CYS A 78 12.36 11.43 -3.12
C CYS A 78 12.46 10.68 -4.45
N ILE A 79 11.33 10.11 -4.89
CA ILE A 79 11.21 9.35 -6.14
C ILE A 79 10.32 10.02 -7.19
N LYS A 80 9.89 11.27 -6.95
CA LYS A 80 8.97 11.99 -7.85
C LYS A 80 9.52 12.10 -9.28
N LYS A 81 10.80 12.42 -9.43
CA LYS A 81 11.46 12.52 -10.76
C LYS A 81 11.48 11.18 -11.50
N ALA A 82 11.72 10.09 -10.78
CA ALA A 82 11.70 8.75 -11.39
C ALA A 82 10.29 8.38 -11.90
N PHE A 83 9.25 8.71 -11.13
CA PHE A 83 7.86 8.54 -11.54
C PHE A 83 7.45 9.45 -12.69
N GLN A 84 7.89 10.71 -12.69
CA GLN A 84 7.67 11.63 -13.79
C GLN A 84 8.26 11.07 -15.09
N ALA A 85 9.54 10.68 -15.07
CA ALA A 85 10.19 10.10 -16.23
C ALA A 85 9.52 8.79 -16.69
N ALA A 86 9.05 7.95 -15.76
CA ALA A 86 8.29 6.76 -16.10
C ALA A 86 6.92 7.08 -16.72
N SER A 87 6.27 8.14 -16.26
CA SER A 87 5.00 8.62 -16.80
C SER A 87 5.16 9.14 -18.22
N GLU A 88 6.19 9.94 -18.46
CA GLU A 88 6.53 10.46 -19.79
C GLU A 88 6.84 9.33 -20.77
N ARG A 89 7.61 8.31 -20.36
CA ARG A 89 7.92 7.16 -21.22
C ARG A 89 6.72 6.27 -21.53
N SER A 90 5.78 6.14 -20.59
CA SER A 90 4.62 5.25 -20.75
C SER A 90 3.39 5.94 -21.34
N GLY A 91 3.36 7.28 -21.37
CA GLY A 91 2.17 8.06 -21.69
C GLY A 91 1.10 8.02 -20.60
N VAL A 92 1.38 7.45 -19.43
CA VAL A 92 0.43 7.31 -18.32
C VAL A 92 0.89 8.17 -17.15
N HIS A 93 0.04 9.11 -16.72
CA HIS A 93 0.35 9.92 -15.54
C HIS A 93 0.33 9.06 -14.26
N ALA A 94 1.50 8.79 -13.70
CA ALA A 94 1.67 8.05 -12.46
C ALA A 94 2.50 8.82 -11.43
N THR A 95 2.08 8.73 -10.18
CA THR A 95 2.81 9.25 -9.02
C THR A 95 3.10 8.10 -8.05
N PRO A 96 3.99 8.29 -7.06
CA PRO A 96 4.16 7.30 -6.01
C PRO A 96 2.87 6.91 -5.29
N TYR A 97 1.93 7.86 -5.14
CA TYR A 97 0.62 7.60 -4.55
C TYR A 97 -0.32 6.81 -5.46
N THR A 98 -0.09 6.83 -6.78
CA THR A 98 -0.88 6.03 -7.72
C THR A 98 -0.78 4.55 -7.38
N LEU A 99 0.39 4.04 -6.98
CA LEU A 99 0.54 2.63 -6.58
C LEU A 99 -0.36 2.25 -5.40
N ARG A 100 -0.36 3.08 -4.34
CA ARG A 100 -1.23 2.88 -3.17
C ARG A 100 -2.70 2.92 -3.55
N HIS A 101 -3.07 3.84 -4.44
CA HIS A 101 -4.44 3.95 -4.92
C HIS A 101 -4.84 2.71 -5.73
N THR A 102 -4.00 2.29 -6.67
CA THR A 102 -4.23 1.09 -7.49
C THR A 102 -4.39 -0.17 -6.65
N GLY A 103 -3.51 -0.41 -5.68
CA GLY A 103 -3.62 -1.57 -4.79
C GLY A 103 -4.93 -1.57 -4.00
N ALA A 104 -5.34 -0.42 -3.49
CA ALA A 104 -6.59 -0.28 -2.75
C ALA A 104 -7.84 -0.45 -3.64
N VAL A 105 -7.79 0.02 -4.89
CA VAL A 105 -8.85 -0.24 -5.88
C VAL A 105 -8.96 -1.73 -6.16
N TRP A 106 -7.85 -2.43 -6.45
CA TRP A 106 -7.87 -3.86 -6.75
C TRP A 106 -8.37 -4.69 -5.57
N ALA A 107 -8.00 -4.34 -4.34
CA ALA A 107 -8.54 -5.00 -3.16
C ALA A 107 -10.05 -4.77 -3.00
N ALA A 108 -10.53 -3.56 -3.27
CA ALA A 108 -11.97 -3.25 -3.26
C ALA A 108 -12.72 -4.04 -4.35
N GLU A 109 -12.19 -4.10 -5.57
CA GLU A 109 -12.75 -4.89 -6.69
C GLU A 109 -12.79 -6.39 -6.38
N ALA A 110 -11.80 -6.89 -5.62
CA ALA A 110 -11.77 -8.26 -5.11
C ALA A 110 -12.75 -8.52 -3.95
N GLY A 111 -13.51 -7.52 -3.51
CA GLY A 111 -14.54 -7.67 -2.47
C GLY A 111 -14.03 -7.51 -1.03
N VAL A 112 -12.80 -7.03 -0.82
CA VAL A 112 -12.30 -6.75 0.53
C VAL A 112 -13.16 -5.66 1.18
N SER A 113 -13.55 -5.88 2.44
CA SER A 113 -14.39 -4.91 3.14
C SER A 113 -13.64 -3.59 3.36
N MET A 114 -14.38 -2.47 3.35
CA MET A 114 -13.76 -1.15 3.55
C MET A 114 -13.09 -1.02 4.93
N ALA A 115 -13.60 -1.74 5.93
CA ALA A 115 -13.02 -1.80 7.27
C ALA A 115 -11.65 -2.52 7.27
N GLU A 116 -11.55 -3.70 6.66
CA GLU A 116 -10.27 -4.43 6.54
C GLU A 116 -9.27 -3.64 5.70
N LEU A 117 -9.71 -3.06 4.58
CA LEU A 117 -8.87 -2.22 3.74
C LEU A 117 -8.38 -0.97 4.48
N ALA A 118 -9.22 -0.32 5.29
CA ALA A 118 -8.83 0.81 6.13
C ALA A 118 -7.75 0.44 7.15
N GLN A 119 -7.90 -0.71 7.81
CA GLN A 119 -6.91 -1.22 8.76
C GLN A 119 -5.59 -1.52 8.07
N PHE A 120 -5.63 -2.22 6.93
CA PHE A 120 -4.43 -2.53 6.13
C PHE A 120 -3.70 -1.26 5.67
N MET A 121 -4.46 -0.23 5.30
CA MET A 121 -3.92 1.07 4.88
C MET A 121 -3.43 1.96 6.04
N GLY A 122 -3.68 1.60 7.29
CA GLY A 122 -3.36 2.38 8.48
C GLY A 122 -4.20 3.67 8.60
N HIS A 123 -5.50 3.57 8.34
CA HIS A 123 -6.48 4.63 8.61
C HIS A 123 -7.13 4.40 9.98
N ASP A 124 -7.27 5.46 10.78
CA ASP A 124 -7.91 5.39 12.11
C ASP A 124 -9.44 5.18 12.02
N ASP A 125 -10.03 5.54 10.89
CA ASP A 125 -11.46 5.40 10.58
C ASP A 125 -11.61 5.02 9.10
N ASP A 126 -12.64 4.22 8.80
CA ASP A 126 -12.89 3.70 7.46
C ASP A 126 -13.58 4.73 6.55
N ARG A 127 -14.11 5.84 7.07
CA ARG A 127 -14.74 6.92 6.27
C ARG A 127 -13.89 7.39 5.09
N THR A 128 -12.58 7.53 5.30
CA THR A 128 -11.67 7.93 4.20
C THR A 128 -11.60 6.82 3.14
N THR A 129 -11.48 5.57 3.57
CA THR A 129 -11.44 4.41 2.68
C THR A 129 -12.76 4.28 1.91
N GLN A 130 -13.90 4.35 2.60
CA GLN A 130 -15.23 4.30 1.99
C GLN A 130 -15.41 5.39 0.92
N LYS A 131 -15.08 6.65 1.26
CA LYS A 131 -15.18 7.79 0.33
C LYS A 131 -14.42 7.56 -0.97
N HIS A 132 -13.25 6.92 -0.91
CA HIS A 132 -12.38 6.75 -2.07
C HIS A 132 -12.59 5.44 -2.82
N TYR A 133 -12.96 4.36 -2.12
CA TYR A 133 -12.88 3.00 -2.66
C TYR A 133 -14.21 2.24 -2.69
N ALA A 134 -15.24 2.66 -1.95
CA ALA A 134 -16.48 1.88 -1.84
C ALA A 134 -17.12 1.60 -3.20
N ARG A 135 -17.06 2.55 -4.14
CA ARG A 135 -17.62 2.42 -5.50
C ARG A 135 -17.04 1.29 -6.34
N PHE A 136 -15.86 0.78 -5.98
CA PHE A 136 -15.20 -0.30 -6.71
C PHE A 136 -15.59 -1.68 -6.16
N SER A 137 -16.23 -1.75 -5.00
CA SER A 137 -16.69 -3.03 -4.43
C SER A 137 -17.82 -3.63 -5.28
N PRO A 138 -17.78 -4.95 -5.58
CA PRO A 138 -18.80 -5.61 -6.37
C PRO A 138 -20.19 -5.60 -5.70
N GLU A 139 -20.23 -5.51 -4.37
CA GLU A 139 -21.46 -5.40 -3.59
C GLU A 139 -21.95 -3.95 -3.45
N HIS A 140 -21.19 -2.97 -3.93
CA HIS A 140 -21.54 -1.56 -3.81
C HIS A 140 -22.90 -1.30 -4.46
N LEU A 141 -23.88 -0.93 -3.62
CA LEU A 141 -25.28 -0.69 -4.00
C LEU A 141 -26.06 -1.92 -4.49
N ARG A 142 -25.46 -3.12 -4.57
CA ARG A 142 -26.19 -4.34 -4.96
C ARG A 142 -27.27 -4.70 -3.95
N GLY A 143 -26.99 -4.51 -2.66
CA GLY A 143 -27.99 -4.62 -1.59
C GLY A 143 -29.12 -3.58 -1.72
N VAL A 144 -28.80 -2.35 -2.15
CA VAL A 144 -29.80 -1.28 -2.38
C VAL A 144 -30.71 -1.65 -3.54
N ALA A 145 -30.14 -2.10 -4.66
CA ALA A 145 -30.89 -2.57 -5.81
C ALA A 145 -31.85 -3.73 -5.44
N ASN A 146 -31.37 -4.69 -4.65
CA ASN A 146 -32.15 -5.86 -4.25
C ASN A 146 -33.20 -5.60 -3.15
N ALA A 147 -33.07 -4.49 -2.41
CA ALA A 147 -34.04 -4.07 -1.39
C ALA A 147 -35.30 -3.45 -2.02
N ILE A 148 -35.19 -2.89 -3.22
CA ILE A 148 -36.33 -2.36 -3.98
C ILE A 148 -37.05 -3.55 -4.64
N ARG A 149 -37.93 -4.19 -3.87
CA ARG A 149 -38.83 -5.23 -4.39
C ARG A 149 -40.23 -4.67 -4.59
N ARG A 150 -40.95 -5.23 -5.55
CA ARG A 150 -42.37 -4.93 -5.79
C ARG A 150 -43.13 -5.25 -4.49
N ARG A 151 -43.72 -4.23 -3.86
CA ARG A 151 -44.62 -4.42 -2.72
C ARG A 151 -45.96 -4.94 -3.26
N PRO A 152 -46.65 -5.86 -2.54
CA PRO A 152 -47.95 -6.37 -2.94
C PRO A 152 -48.99 -5.25 -3.03
#